data_AF-A0A928J7Y7-F1
#
_entry.id   AF-A0A928J7Y7-F1
#
_cell.length_a   1.000
_cell.length_b   1.000
_cell.length_c   1.000
_cell.angle_alpha   90.00
_cell.angle_beta   90.00
_cell.angle_gamma   90.00
#
_symmetry.space_group_name_H-M   'P 1'
#
loop_
_entity.id
_entity.type
_entity.pdbx_description
1 polymer ?
#
loop_
_entity_poly.entity_id
_entity_poly.type
_entity_poly.pdbx_seq_one_letter_code
_entity_poly.pdbx_strand_id
1 'polypeptide(L)'
;MTYISKKCPQCGKVYERDSYSGHPSKENRTKYGSPIKVCLNCGAVFNDDDYREIEIYGIREVDLMRVSPSTYVYTAIGLFIGIGCVVNGVLAGWIFVVLSAFLFSYEFFSYNKRQKILKAEAEASKRRMQDPEYRKILRSFGYPVSGRDLNE
;
A
#
# COMPACT_ATOMS: atom_id res chain seq x y z
N MET A 1 -10.21 19.78 -7.15
CA MET A 1 -10.42 20.22 -5.76
C MET A 1 -9.43 19.49 -4.87
N THR A 2 -8.60 20.21 -4.13
CA THR A 2 -7.71 19.67 -3.09
C THR A 2 -8.48 19.66 -1.77
N TYR A 3 -8.55 18.51 -1.10
CA TYR A 3 -9.12 18.42 0.24
C TYR A 3 -7.99 18.28 1.26
N ILE A 4 -8.25 18.77 2.45
CA ILE A 4 -7.36 18.58 3.60
C ILE A 4 -7.52 17.11 4.01
N SER A 5 -6.49 16.28 3.82
CA SER A 5 -6.56 14.87 4.22
C SER A 5 -6.16 14.68 5.68
N LYS A 6 -5.09 15.33 6.17
CA LYS A 6 -4.67 15.17 7.57
C LYS A 6 -4.16 16.42 8.27
N LYS A 7 -4.56 16.54 9.53
CA LYS A 7 -4.16 17.61 10.46
C LYS A 7 -3.44 17.01 11.65
N CYS A 8 -2.45 17.73 12.17
CA CYS A 8 -1.78 17.36 13.41
C CYS A 8 -2.79 17.40 14.56
N PRO A 9 -2.89 16.34 15.39
CA PRO A 9 -3.85 16.31 16.50
C PRO A 9 -3.56 17.36 17.58
N GLN A 10 -2.32 17.85 17.66
CA GLN A 10 -1.89 18.80 18.69
C GLN A 10 -2.08 20.26 18.27
N CYS A 11 -1.62 20.64 17.06
CA CYS A 11 -1.66 22.03 16.60
C CYS A 11 -2.70 22.31 15.50
N GLY A 12 -3.41 21.30 15.01
CA GLY A 12 -4.44 21.43 13.96
C GLY A 12 -3.92 21.80 12.57
N LYS A 13 -2.62 22.06 12.40
CA LYS A 13 -2.03 22.37 11.10
C LYS A 13 -2.01 21.16 10.18
N VAL A 14 -2.31 21.40 8.92
CA VAL A 14 -2.30 20.39 7.86
C VAL A 14 -0.87 19.95 7.59
N TYR A 15 -0.62 18.63 7.58
CA TYR A 15 0.70 18.07 7.24
C TYR A 15 0.66 17.18 5.99
N GLU A 16 -0.52 16.74 5.57
CA GLU A 16 -0.73 16.00 4.31
C GLU A 16 -1.89 16.64 3.56
N ARG A 17 -1.68 16.90 2.26
CA ARG A 17 -2.71 17.38 1.33
C ARG A 17 -2.81 16.37 0.20
N ASP A 18 -3.96 15.74 0.07
CA ASP A 18 -4.24 14.83 -1.03
C ASP A 18 -5.07 15.51 -2.14
N SER A 19 -4.77 15.12 -3.37
CA SER A 19 -5.62 15.35 -4.53
C SER A 19 -6.47 14.10 -4.79
N TYR A 20 -7.77 14.28 -5.00
CA TYR A 20 -8.76 13.19 -5.08
C TYR A 20 -8.45 12.23 -6.21
N SER A 21 -8.34 10.93 -5.90
CA SER A 21 -8.33 9.85 -6.88
C SER A 21 -9.31 8.74 -6.50
N GLY A 22 -10.58 9.10 -6.31
CA GLY A 22 -11.68 8.14 -6.04
C GLY A 22 -11.62 7.55 -4.64
N HIS A 23 -12.75 7.01 -4.15
CA HIS A 23 -12.84 6.41 -2.82
C HIS A 23 -11.96 5.15 -2.72
N PRO A 24 -10.78 5.18 -2.07
CA PRO A 24 -10.08 3.95 -1.79
C PRO A 24 -10.84 3.29 -0.65
N SER A 25 -11.10 1.98 -0.77
CA SER A 25 -11.53 1.16 0.37
C SER A 25 -10.58 1.42 1.56
N LYS A 26 -11.08 1.26 2.79
CA LYS A 26 -10.26 1.47 4.00
C LYS A 26 -8.97 0.63 3.98
N GLU A 27 -9.03 -0.52 3.33
CA GLU A 27 -7.90 -1.40 3.06
C GLU A 27 -6.87 -0.78 2.08
N ASN A 28 -7.30 -0.06 1.04
CA ASN A 28 -6.38 0.66 0.15
C ASN A 28 -5.79 1.95 0.75
N ARG A 29 -6.19 2.35 1.98
CA ARG A 29 -5.67 3.55 2.64
C ARG A 29 -4.46 3.29 3.52
N THR A 30 -4.32 2.08 4.06
CA THR A 30 -3.19 1.77 4.94
C THR A 30 -1.89 1.73 4.13
N LYS A 31 -1.01 2.69 4.38
CA LYS A 31 0.34 2.83 3.83
C LYS A 31 1.32 2.09 4.74
N TYR A 32 2.47 1.71 4.18
CA TYR A 32 3.58 1.19 4.98
C TYR A 32 4.48 2.33 5.45
N GLY A 33 4.98 2.21 6.68
CA GLY A 33 5.96 3.13 7.25
C GLY A 33 5.79 3.30 8.75
N SER A 34 6.57 4.24 9.32
CA SER A 34 6.45 4.57 10.74
C SER A 34 5.05 5.13 11.06
N PRO A 35 4.26 4.48 11.94
CA PRO A 35 3.02 5.05 12.47
C PRO A 35 3.29 6.26 13.35
N ILE A 36 4.47 6.35 13.95
CA ILE A 36 4.86 7.49 14.78
C ILE A 36 5.41 8.59 13.88
N LYS A 37 4.79 9.77 13.91
CA LYS A 37 5.17 10.95 13.14
C LYS A 37 5.52 12.11 14.07
N VAL A 38 6.43 12.97 13.61
CA VAL A 38 6.76 14.23 14.28
C VAL A 38 6.16 15.37 13.48
N CYS A 39 5.37 16.22 14.12
CA CYS A 39 4.83 17.40 13.46
C CYS A 39 5.94 18.43 13.22
N LEU A 40 6.20 18.79 11.97
CA LEU A 40 7.20 19.81 11.63
C LEU A 40 6.85 21.22 12.12
N ASN A 41 5.58 21.48 12.48
CA ASN A 41 5.14 22.79 12.95
C ASN A 41 5.25 22.98 14.47
N CYS A 42 4.89 21.96 15.25
CA CYS A 42 4.87 22.05 16.71
C CYS A 42 5.84 21.09 17.41
N GLY A 43 6.56 20.24 16.67
CA GLY A 43 7.49 19.24 17.21
C GLY A 43 6.83 18.06 17.91
N ALA A 44 5.50 18.06 18.05
CA ALA A 44 4.82 17.00 18.77
C ALA A 44 4.90 15.65 18.04
N VAL A 45 5.18 14.60 18.81
CA VAL A 45 5.15 13.21 18.37
C VAL A 45 3.70 12.71 18.47
N PHE A 46 3.19 12.09 17.41
CA PHE A 46 1.82 11.57 17.38
C PHE A 46 1.74 10.28 16.55
N ASN A 47 0.65 9.54 16.76
CA ASN A 47 0.33 8.32 16.02
C ASN A 47 -0.52 8.64 14.77
N ASP A 48 -0.13 8.11 13.62
CA ASP A 48 -0.85 8.19 12.35
C ASP A 48 -1.33 6.79 11.94
N ASP A 49 -2.63 6.53 12.16
CA ASP A 49 -3.27 5.22 12.01
C ASP A 49 -3.31 4.70 10.56
N ASP A 50 -3.04 5.56 9.57
CA ASP A 50 -2.95 5.08 8.18
C ASP A 50 -1.61 4.45 7.88
N TYR A 51 -0.59 4.63 8.73
CA TYR A 51 0.71 3.99 8.53
C TYR A 51 0.82 2.73 9.38
N ARG A 52 1.28 1.66 8.76
CA ARG A 52 1.56 0.38 9.42
C ARG A 52 3.05 0.08 9.37
N GLU A 53 3.62 -0.25 10.53
CA GLU A 53 5.00 -0.73 10.61
C GLU A 53 5.08 -2.20 10.18
N ILE A 54 5.93 -2.49 9.18
CA ILE A 54 6.04 -3.82 8.58
C ILE A 54 6.59 -4.83 9.58
N GLU A 55 7.60 -4.45 10.37
CA GLU A 55 8.22 -5.40 11.31
C GLU A 55 7.27 -5.84 12.45
N ILE A 56 6.25 -5.04 12.77
CA ILE A 56 5.27 -5.36 13.82
C ILE A 56 4.16 -6.26 13.28
N TYR A 57 3.54 -5.86 12.16
CA TYR A 57 2.32 -6.48 11.67
C TYR A 57 2.50 -7.33 10.40
N GLY A 58 3.70 -7.37 9.85
CA GLY A 58 3.99 -7.98 8.57
C GLY A 58 3.43 -7.21 7.38
N ILE A 59 3.75 -7.75 6.20
CA ILE A 59 3.20 -7.30 4.91
C ILE A 59 1.85 -7.99 4.71
N ARG A 60 0.84 -7.25 4.22
CA ARG A 60 -0.47 -7.82 3.88
C ARG A 60 -0.37 -8.76 2.70
N GLU A 61 -1.12 -9.86 2.74
CA GLU A 61 -1.15 -10.86 1.66
C GLU A 61 -1.55 -10.26 0.31
N VAL A 62 -2.51 -9.32 0.31
CA VAL A 62 -2.97 -8.61 -0.89
C VAL A 62 -1.87 -7.83 -1.61
N ASP A 63 -0.86 -7.32 -0.88
CA ASP A 63 0.28 -6.59 -1.45
C ASP A 63 1.38 -7.53 -1.98
N LEU A 64 1.33 -8.81 -1.56
CA LEU A 64 2.21 -9.88 -2.07
C LEU A 64 1.65 -10.54 -3.33
N MET A 65 0.34 -10.36 -3.62
CA MET A 65 -0.27 -10.91 -4.82
C MET A 65 0.26 -10.23 -6.08
N ARG A 66 0.72 -11.05 -7.04
CA ARG A 66 1.30 -10.56 -8.30
C ARG A 66 0.28 -9.85 -9.19
N VAL A 67 -0.93 -10.38 -9.24
CA VAL A 67 -2.06 -9.89 -10.04
C VAL A 67 -3.26 -9.84 -9.12
N SER A 68 -4.06 -8.77 -9.21
CA SER A 68 -5.28 -8.68 -8.42
C SER A 68 -6.26 -9.81 -8.79
N PRO A 69 -6.97 -10.42 -7.82
CA PRO A 69 -8.03 -11.39 -8.13
C PRO A 69 -9.05 -10.85 -9.13
N SER A 70 -9.40 -9.56 -9.03
CA SER A 70 -10.31 -8.90 -9.98
C SER A 70 -9.76 -8.90 -11.39
N THR A 71 -8.48 -8.58 -11.56
CA THR A 71 -7.82 -8.48 -12.87
C THR A 71 -7.68 -9.85 -13.51
N TYR A 72 -7.42 -10.89 -12.71
CA TYR A 72 -7.45 -12.26 -13.19
C TYR A 72 -8.84 -12.64 -13.78
N VAL A 73 -9.92 -12.30 -13.08
CA VAL A 73 -11.28 -12.57 -13.56
C VAL A 73 -11.61 -11.81 -14.84
N TYR A 74 -11.33 -10.49 -14.89
CA TYR A 74 -11.62 -9.69 -16.09
C TYR A 74 -10.80 -10.11 -17.30
N THR A 75 -9.53 -10.46 -17.11
CA THR A 75 -8.66 -10.94 -18.20
C THR A 75 -9.12 -12.31 -18.71
N ALA A 76 -9.57 -13.22 -17.84
CA ALA A 76 -10.15 -14.49 -18.26
C ALA A 76 -11.42 -14.28 -19.10
N ILE A 77 -12.38 -13.49 -18.60
CA ILE A 77 -13.63 -13.19 -19.32
C ILE A 77 -13.35 -12.53 -20.68
N GLY A 78 -12.44 -11.54 -20.71
CA GLY A 78 -12.06 -10.84 -21.94
C GLY A 78 -11.43 -11.77 -22.99
N LEU A 79 -10.60 -12.73 -22.55
CA LEU A 79 -10.03 -13.75 -23.44
C LEU A 79 -11.10 -14.73 -23.96
N PHE A 80 -12.00 -15.21 -23.11
CA PHE A 80 -13.10 -16.09 -23.53
C PHE A 80 -14.00 -15.43 -24.59
N ILE A 81 -14.42 -14.19 -24.35
CA ILE A 81 -15.25 -13.42 -25.30
C ILE A 81 -14.47 -13.13 -26.57
N GLY A 82 -13.23 -12.64 -26.45
CA GLY A 82 -12.39 -12.29 -27.59
C GLY A 82 -12.12 -13.47 -28.52
N ILE A 83 -11.71 -14.61 -27.97
CA ILE A 83 -11.47 -15.84 -28.73
C ILE A 83 -12.78 -16.34 -29.37
N GLY A 84 -13.88 -16.34 -28.63
CA GLY A 84 -15.20 -16.70 -29.15
C GLY A 84 -15.60 -15.86 -30.36
N CYS A 85 -15.38 -14.54 -30.32
CA CYS A 85 -15.62 -13.66 -31.46
C CYS A 85 -14.74 -13.99 -32.66
N VAL A 86 -13.43 -14.22 -32.44
CA VAL A 86 -12.49 -14.54 -33.53
C VAL A 86 -12.85 -15.85 -34.22
N VAL A 87 -13.20 -16.90 -33.46
CA VAL A 87 -13.63 -18.20 -34.01
C VAL A 87 -14.90 -18.06 -34.86
N ASN A 88 -15.79 -17.13 -34.51
CA ASN A 88 -17.02 -16.84 -35.27
C ASN A 88 -16.80 -15.82 -36.41
N GLY A 89 -15.55 -15.50 -36.77
CA GLY A 89 -15.23 -14.60 -37.88
C GLY A 89 -15.39 -13.10 -37.56
N VAL A 90 -15.69 -12.75 -36.31
CA VAL A 90 -15.80 -11.35 -35.87
C VAL A 90 -14.40 -10.83 -35.53
N LEU A 91 -13.78 -10.13 -36.49
CA LEU A 91 -12.42 -9.59 -36.37
C LEU A 91 -12.22 -8.64 -35.17
N ALA A 92 -13.29 -7.98 -34.71
CA ALA A 92 -13.24 -7.14 -33.50
C ALA A 92 -12.89 -7.93 -32.23
N GLY A 93 -12.99 -9.27 -32.23
CA GLY A 93 -12.56 -10.12 -31.13
C GLY A 93 -11.08 -9.96 -30.76
N TRP A 94 -10.22 -9.62 -31.73
CA TRP A 94 -8.81 -9.34 -31.48
C TRP A 94 -8.59 -8.15 -30.53
N ILE A 95 -9.49 -7.16 -30.54
CA ILE A 95 -9.43 -6.00 -29.63
C ILE A 95 -9.50 -6.48 -28.17
N PHE A 96 -10.43 -7.38 -27.88
CA PHE A 96 -10.61 -7.93 -26.53
C PHE A 96 -9.40 -8.75 -26.08
N VAL A 97 -8.81 -9.54 -26.99
CA VAL A 97 -7.61 -10.34 -26.70
C VAL A 97 -6.41 -9.44 -26.39
N VAL A 98 -6.14 -8.44 -27.25
CA VAL A 98 -5.02 -7.51 -27.08
C VAL A 98 -5.20 -6.66 -25.83
N LEU A 99 -6.40 -6.13 -25.59
CA LEU A 99 -6.68 -5.33 -24.40
C LEU A 99 -6.49 -6.13 -23.11
N SER A 100 -6.97 -7.38 -23.07
CA SER A 100 -6.81 -8.27 -21.91
C SER A 100 -5.33 -8.58 -21.65
N ALA A 101 -4.57 -8.90 -22.70
CA ALA A 101 -3.13 -9.14 -22.59
C ALA A 101 -2.36 -7.89 -22.12
N PHE A 102 -2.75 -6.71 -22.61
CA PHE A 102 -2.17 -5.44 -22.20
C PHE A 102 -2.42 -5.14 -20.72
N LEU A 103 -3.66 -5.26 -20.25
CA LEU A 103 -4.02 -5.01 -18.84
C LEU A 103 -3.28 -5.97 -17.89
N PHE A 104 -3.22 -7.26 -18.24
CA PHE A 104 -2.47 -8.25 -17.46
C PHE A 104 -0.99 -7.91 -17.39
N SER A 105 -0.40 -7.55 -18.54
CA SER A 105 1.01 -7.17 -18.62
C SER A 105 1.30 -5.91 -17.80
N TYR A 106 0.44 -4.90 -17.90
CA TYR A 106 0.58 -3.65 -17.14
C TYR A 106 0.58 -3.91 -15.62
N GLU A 107 -0.35 -4.71 -15.10
CA GLU A 107 -0.35 -5.07 -13.68
C GLU A 107 0.89 -5.84 -13.27
N PHE A 108 1.34 -6.79 -14.10
CA PHE A 108 2.54 -7.56 -13.84
C PHE A 108 3.79 -6.67 -13.71
N PHE A 109 3.95 -5.70 -14.63
CA PHE A 109 5.06 -4.73 -14.55
C PHE A 109 4.91 -3.79 -13.36
N SER A 110 3.69 -3.32 -13.08
CA SER A 110 3.40 -2.47 -11.92
C SER A 110 3.69 -3.20 -10.60
N TYR A 111 3.39 -4.49 -10.51
CA TYR A 111 3.73 -5.33 -9.37
C TYR A 111 5.23 -5.36 -9.11
N ASN A 112 6.05 -5.56 -10.15
CA ASN A 112 7.51 -5.55 -9.99
C ASN A 112 8.02 -4.21 -9.44
N LYS A 113 7.42 -3.08 -9.85
CA LYS A 113 7.75 -1.76 -9.27
C LYS A 113 7.34 -1.66 -7.81
N ARG A 114 6.10 -2.07 -7.48
CA ARG A 114 5.57 -2.08 -6.10
C ARG A 114 6.42 -2.92 -5.16
N GLN A 115 6.84 -4.11 -5.59
CA GLN A 115 7.69 -5.00 -4.81
C GLN A 115 9.06 -4.39 -4.47
N LYS A 116 9.65 -3.58 -5.38
CA LYS A 116 10.89 -2.87 -5.08
C LYS A 116 10.70 -1.84 -3.96
N ILE A 117 9.61 -1.07 -4.02
CA ILE A 117 9.27 -0.07 -3.01
C ILE A 117 9.01 -0.75 -1.67
N LEU A 118 8.23 -1.84 -1.69
CA LEU A 118 7.87 -2.58 -0.49
C LEU A 118 9.08 -3.21 0.21
N LYS A 119 10.03 -3.75 -0.55
CA LYS A 119 11.31 -4.25 -0.01
C LYS A 119 12.14 -3.14 0.62
N ALA A 120 12.23 -1.99 -0.03
CA ALA A 120 12.93 -0.84 0.50
C ALA A 120 12.29 -0.34 1.81
N GLU A 121 10.96 -0.26 1.88
CA GLU A 121 10.24 0.13 3.10
C GLU A 121 10.39 -0.92 4.22
N ALA A 122 10.39 -2.22 3.87
CA ALA A 122 10.63 -3.29 4.85
C ALA A 122 12.04 -3.19 5.45
N GLU A 123 13.05 -2.86 4.65
CA GLU A 123 14.41 -2.64 5.16
C GLU A 123 14.48 -1.37 6.04
N ALA A 124 13.82 -0.28 5.63
CA ALA A 124 13.73 0.93 6.44
C ALA A 124 13.04 0.67 7.79
N SER A 125 11.97 -0.13 7.80
CA SER A 125 11.27 -0.60 9.00
C SER A 125 12.21 -1.34 9.95
N LYS A 126 12.99 -2.29 9.44
CA LYS A 126 14.00 -3.02 10.23
C LYS A 126 15.04 -2.09 10.84
N ARG A 127 15.56 -1.13 10.07
CA ARG A 127 16.52 -0.13 10.57
C ARG A 127 15.93 0.73 11.69
N ARG A 128 14.68 1.18 11.56
CA ARG A 128 13.99 1.93 12.62
C ARG A 128 13.85 1.09 13.89
N MET A 129 13.52 -0.19 13.76
CA MET A 129 13.33 -1.09 14.91
C MET A 129 14.62 -1.44 15.65
N GLN A 130 15.79 -1.25 15.04
CA GLN A 130 17.08 -1.39 15.74
C GLN A 130 17.27 -0.28 16.80
N ASP A 131 16.66 0.88 16.61
CA ASP A 131 16.74 1.99 17.56
C ASP A 131 15.95 1.66 18.85
N PRO A 132 16.60 1.60 20.03
CA PRO A 132 15.92 1.37 21.31
C PRO A 132 14.96 2.49 21.68
N GLU A 133 15.22 3.75 21.33
CA GLU A 133 14.35 4.87 21.65
C GLU A 133 13.05 4.80 20.84
N TYR A 134 13.16 4.48 19.54
CA TYR A 134 11.99 4.26 18.70
C TYR A 134 11.08 3.14 19.22
N ARG A 135 11.66 2.03 19.68
CA ARG A 135 10.91 0.92 20.29
C ARG A 135 10.20 1.34 21.58
N LYS A 136 10.82 2.18 22.42
CA LYS A 136 10.19 2.72 23.63
C LYS A 136 8.99 3.60 23.28
N ILE A 137 9.12 4.46 22.27
CA ILE A 137 8.02 5.32 21.81
C ILE A 137 6.87 4.47 21.26
N LEU A 138 7.15 3.46 20.42
CA LEU A 138 6.11 2.57 19.93
C LEU A 138 5.34 1.88 21.09
N ARG A 139 6.04 1.43 22.13
CA ARG A 139 5.40 0.86 23.32
C ARG A 139 4.54 1.87 24.08
N SER A 140 4.96 3.13 24.20
CA SER A 140 4.16 4.16 24.88
C SER A 140 2.84 4.46 24.15
N PHE A 141 2.80 4.26 22.83
CA PHE A 141 1.58 4.31 22.02
C PHE A 141 0.81 2.98 21.97
N GLY A 142 1.23 1.94 22.71
CA GLY A 142 0.51 0.67 22.85
C GLY A 142 0.79 -0.37 21.75
N TYR A 143 1.83 -0.19 20.93
CA TYR A 143 2.16 -1.16 19.90
C TYR A 143 2.84 -2.43 20.47
N PRO A 144 2.51 -3.63 19.95
CA PRO A 144 3.11 -4.88 20.38
C PRO A 144 4.53 -5.03 19.81
N VAL A 145 5.52 -4.43 20.46
CA VAL A 145 6.93 -4.55 20.09
C VAL A 145 7.55 -5.74 20.81
N SER A 146 7.71 -6.87 20.12
CA SER A 146 8.47 -8.00 20.65
C SER A 146 9.94 -7.60 20.81
N GLY A 147 10.44 -7.57 22.05
CA GLY A 147 11.85 -7.36 22.34
C GLY A 147 12.27 -8.26 23.48
N ARG A 148 13.25 -9.13 23.24
CA ARG A 148 13.85 -10.01 24.24
C ARG A 148 14.80 -9.27 25.19
N ASP A 149 15.12 -8.00 24.93
CA ASP A 149 16.17 -7.28 25.66
C ASP A 149 15.65 -5.93 26.17
N LEU A 150 15.24 -5.87 27.45
CA LEU A 150 15.30 -4.69 28.34
C LEU A 150 15.25 -5.14 29.82
N ASN A 151 15.88 -6.26 30.15
CA ASN A 151 16.20 -6.64 31.53
C ASN A 151 17.65 -7.15 31.54
N GLU A 152 18.60 -6.23 31.46
CA GLU A 152 19.92 -6.31 32.10
C GLU A 152 20.52 -4.91 32.16
#